data_AF-A0A3Q1FXE4-F1
#
_entry.id   AF-A0A3Q1FXE4-F1
#
_cell.length_a   1.000
_cell.length_b   1.000
_cell.length_c   1.000
_cell.angle_alpha   90.00
_cell.angle_beta   90.00
_cell.angle_gamma   90.00
#
_symmetry.space_group_name_H-M   'P 1'
#
loop_
_entity.id
_entity.type
_entity.pdbx_description
1 polymer ?
#
loop_
_entity_poly.entity_id
_entity_poly.type
_entity_poly.pdbx_seq_one_letter_code
_entity_poly.pdbx_strand_id
1 'polypeptide(L)'
;MCQLEVPEARLGLNSPDPLVREAFLMAHDYIDYVTRGGADGTMGPAPTACTAALRHAGDELLTRFPIFFRRWPRVFQDVTENTACPMLMSILDEHFFPPVPGGRRRDLAWSAVLSVYVLAGQMALHCQERGMLAVLPQLKECVGAYVDRVICPEIRDRGGWTGFVSRFGEKQDLEGQLKKACWWTLLALAISIITYFLIKRMT
;
A
#
# COMPACT_ATOMS: atom_id res chain seq x y z
N MET A 1 38.00 15.77 -12.45
CA MET A 1 36.85 16.70 -12.56
C MET A 1 35.66 15.99 -11.96
N CYS A 2 35.18 16.47 -10.82
CA CYS A 2 34.13 15.84 -10.03
C CYS A 2 32.78 16.07 -10.72
N GLN A 3 32.16 15.00 -11.23
CA GLN A 3 30.74 15.00 -11.52
C GLN A 3 30.04 14.54 -10.24
N LEU A 4 29.40 15.50 -9.59
CA LEU A 4 28.48 15.26 -8.48
C LEU A 4 27.21 14.67 -9.11
N GLU A 5 27.07 13.35 -9.10
CA GLU A 5 25.81 12.70 -9.46
C GLU A 5 24.75 13.17 -8.46
N VAL A 6 23.88 14.09 -8.88
CA VAL A 6 22.63 14.37 -8.20
C VAL A 6 21.80 13.10 -8.38
N PRO A 7 21.51 12.34 -7.32
CA PRO A 7 20.98 11.00 -7.48
C PRO A 7 19.59 11.09 -8.10
N GLU A 8 19.37 10.33 -9.17
CA GLU A 8 18.08 10.11 -9.85
C GLU A 8 16.95 9.71 -8.87
N ALA A 9 17.31 9.34 -7.63
CA ALA A 9 16.47 8.95 -6.50
C ALA A 9 15.40 9.96 -6.03
N ARG A 10 15.18 11.08 -6.73
CA ARG A 10 14.09 12.02 -6.43
C ARG A 10 13.36 12.53 -7.68
N LEU A 11 13.63 11.97 -8.86
CA LEU A 11 13.02 12.49 -10.10
C LEU A 11 11.49 12.28 -10.09
N GLY A 12 11.04 11.10 -9.65
CA GLY A 12 9.63 10.75 -9.62
C GLY A 12 8.83 11.47 -8.53
N LEU A 13 9.39 11.57 -7.31
CA LEU A 13 8.77 12.31 -6.20
C LEU A 13 8.64 13.82 -6.49
N ASN A 14 9.52 14.39 -7.31
CA ASN A 14 9.45 15.78 -7.75
C ASN A 14 8.78 15.95 -9.13
N SER A 15 8.16 14.89 -9.67
CA SER A 15 7.48 14.97 -10.96
C SER A 15 6.39 16.05 -10.93
N PRO A 16 6.26 16.87 -11.99
CA PRO A 16 5.17 17.84 -12.09
C PRO A 16 3.81 17.13 -12.23
N ASP A 17 3.79 15.90 -12.74
CA ASP A 17 2.57 15.10 -12.87
C ASP A 17 2.15 14.51 -11.50
N PRO A 18 0.98 14.88 -10.96
CA PRO A 18 0.50 14.36 -9.69
C PRO A 18 0.27 12.85 -9.68
N LEU A 19 -0.07 12.23 -10.82
CA LEU A 19 -0.27 10.78 -10.91
C LEU A 19 1.04 10.04 -10.71
N VAL A 20 2.10 10.52 -11.36
CA VAL A 20 3.45 9.97 -11.27
C VAL A 20 4.00 10.21 -9.87
N ARG A 21 3.87 11.43 -9.34
CA ARG A 21 4.33 11.75 -7.99
C ARG A 21 3.68 10.85 -6.94
N GLU A 22 2.38 10.61 -7.03
CA GLU A 22 1.68 9.70 -6.13
C GLU A 22 2.17 8.24 -6.29
N ALA A 23 2.46 7.79 -7.51
CA ALA A 23 2.98 6.45 -7.77
C ALA A 23 4.31 6.18 -7.04
N PHE A 24 5.24 7.14 -7.11
CA PHE A 24 6.51 7.11 -6.39
C PHE A 24 6.30 7.24 -4.88
N LEU A 25 5.41 8.14 -4.44
CA LEU A 25 5.11 8.29 -3.01
C LEU A 25 4.58 7.00 -2.40
N MET A 26 3.68 6.30 -3.10
CA MET A 26 3.18 4.99 -2.70
C MET A 26 4.28 3.94 -2.61
N ALA A 27 5.23 3.93 -3.55
CA ALA A 27 6.37 2.99 -3.52
C ALA A 27 7.28 3.26 -2.32
N HIS A 28 7.67 4.53 -2.13
CA HIS A 28 8.51 4.96 -1.02
C HIS A 28 7.86 4.66 0.32
N ASP A 29 6.62 5.10 0.50
CA ASP A 29 5.86 4.95 1.73
C ASP A 29 5.65 3.49 2.10
N TYR A 30 5.20 2.67 1.16
CA TYR A 30 4.87 1.28 1.45
C TYR A 30 6.11 0.44 1.74
N ILE A 31 7.22 0.65 1.02
CA ILE A 31 8.48 -0.04 1.32
C ILE A 31 9.01 0.36 2.71
N ASP A 32 8.96 1.65 3.06
CA ASP A 32 9.35 2.09 4.41
C ASP A 32 8.41 1.53 5.48
N TYR A 33 7.11 1.45 5.19
CA TYR A 33 6.11 0.91 6.10
C TYR A 33 6.40 -0.55 6.46
N VAL A 34 6.54 -1.42 5.45
CA VAL A 34 6.76 -2.84 5.70
C VAL A 34 8.11 -3.10 6.37
N THR A 35 9.18 -2.42 5.94
CA THR A 35 10.54 -2.59 6.49
C THR A 35 10.71 -2.01 7.90
N ARG A 36 9.74 -1.24 8.40
CA ARG A 36 9.69 -0.73 9.79
C ARG A 36 8.70 -1.49 10.68
N GLY A 37 8.19 -2.63 10.22
CA GLY A 37 7.32 -3.52 11.00
C GLY A 37 5.85 -3.52 10.59
N GLY A 38 5.48 -2.83 9.50
CA GLY A 38 4.10 -2.80 9.02
C GLY A 38 3.13 -2.26 10.07
N ALA A 39 2.02 -2.96 10.29
CA ALA A 39 0.96 -2.57 11.22
C ALA A 39 1.44 -2.48 12.69
N ASP A 40 2.42 -3.30 13.06
CA ASP A 40 3.04 -3.29 14.40
C ASP A 40 4.26 -2.35 14.48
N GLY A 41 4.56 -1.64 13.39
CA GLY A 41 5.71 -0.78 13.23
C GLY A 41 5.58 0.59 13.91
N THR A 42 6.65 1.38 13.80
CA THR A 42 6.75 2.73 14.40
C THR A 42 6.44 3.86 13.42
N MET A 43 5.94 3.54 12.22
CA MET A 43 5.71 4.55 11.19
C MET A 43 4.48 5.40 11.53
N GLY A 44 4.60 6.71 11.31
CA GLY A 44 3.50 7.65 11.49
C GLY A 44 2.34 7.44 10.50
N PRO A 45 1.30 8.29 10.59
CA PRO A 45 0.16 8.22 9.68
C PRO A 45 0.61 8.32 8.22
N ALA A 46 -0.13 7.64 7.34
CA ALA A 46 0.17 7.67 5.91
C ALA A 46 0.00 9.10 5.34
N PRO A 47 0.89 9.53 4.43
CA PRO A 47 0.92 10.91 3.94
C PRO A 47 -0.29 11.25 3.05
N THR A 48 -0.93 10.25 2.43
CA THR A 48 -2.05 10.42 1.50
C THR A 48 -3.11 9.33 1.68
N ALA A 49 -4.29 9.53 1.08
CA ALA A 49 -5.32 8.51 1.09
C ALA A 49 -4.91 7.24 0.30
N CYS A 50 -4.11 7.38 -0.77
CA CYS A 50 -3.65 6.24 -1.55
C CYS A 50 -2.62 5.41 -0.78
N THR A 51 -1.68 6.06 -0.09
CA THR A 51 -0.73 5.38 0.81
C THR A 51 -1.45 4.71 1.98
N ALA A 52 -2.43 5.37 2.60
CA ALA A 52 -3.28 4.76 3.63
C ALA A 52 -4.02 3.52 3.12
N ALA A 53 -4.68 3.63 1.95
CA ALA A 53 -5.37 2.52 1.31
C ALA A 53 -4.43 1.36 0.97
N LEU A 54 -3.21 1.66 0.52
CA LEU A 54 -2.22 0.66 0.18
C LEU A 54 -1.70 -0.09 1.42
N ARG A 55 -1.39 0.62 2.51
CA ARG A 55 -1.00 0.00 3.78
C ARG A 55 -2.10 -0.95 4.27
N HIS A 56 -3.33 -0.42 4.39
CA HIS A 56 -4.50 -1.19 4.85
C HIS A 56 -4.76 -2.44 4.00
N ALA A 57 -4.86 -2.30 2.67
CA ALA A 57 -5.15 -3.44 1.80
C ALA A 57 -3.97 -4.40 1.66
N GLY A 58 -2.73 -3.91 1.78
CA GLY A 58 -1.54 -4.72 1.82
C GLY A 58 -1.52 -5.63 3.06
N ASP A 59 -1.78 -5.07 4.23
CA ASP A 59 -1.87 -5.84 5.48
C ASP A 59 -3.02 -6.85 5.42
N GLU A 60 -4.21 -6.42 4.99
CA GLU A 60 -5.36 -7.32 4.84
C GLU A 60 -5.02 -8.50 3.91
N LEU A 61 -4.35 -8.24 2.78
CA LEU A 61 -3.94 -9.28 1.83
C LEU A 61 -2.95 -10.27 2.46
N LEU A 62 -1.93 -9.77 3.17
CA LEU A 62 -0.92 -10.60 3.83
C LEU A 62 -1.51 -11.42 4.97
N THR A 63 -2.38 -10.83 5.79
CA THR A 63 -3.06 -11.51 6.90
C THR A 63 -4.05 -12.57 6.40
N ARG A 64 -4.80 -12.27 5.33
CA ARG A 64 -5.86 -13.16 4.83
C ARG A 64 -5.36 -14.30 3.96
N PHE A 65 -4.22 -14.12 3.28
CA PHE A 65 -3.65 -15.12 2.37
C PHE A 65 -2.18 -15.48 2.69
N PRO A 66 -1.86 -15.87 3.94
CA PRO A 66 -0.47 -16.09 4.37
C PRO A 66 0.24 -17.20 3.58
N ILE A 67 -0.52 -18.15 3.02
CA ILE A 67 0.02 -19.31 2.29
C ILE A 67 0.68 -18.89 0.97
N PHE A 68 0.12 -17.89 0.26
CA PHE A 68 0.72 -17.39 -0.97
C PHE A 68 2.05 -16.70 -0.68
N PHE A 69 2.12 -15.97 0.43
CA PHE A 69 3.29 -15.18 0.79
C PHE A 69 4.45 -16.03 1.36
N ARG A 70 4.16 -17.18 1.96
CA ARG A 70 5.17 -18.14 2.46
C ARG A 70 6.12 -18.70 1.40
N ARG A 71 5.75 -18.65 0.11
CA ARG A 71 6.59 -19.18 -0.98
C ARG A 71 7.62 -18.16 -1.49
N TRP A 72 7.42 -16.87 -1.24
CA TRP A 72 8.28 -15.82 -1.79
C TRP A 72 9.73 -15.87 -1.32
N PRO A 73 10.07 -16.23 -0.06
CA PRO A 73 11.47 -16.40 0.33
C PRO A 73 12.23 -17.44 -0.51
N ARG A 74 11.53 -18.42 -1.08
CA ARG A 74 12.12 -19.39 -2.02
C ARG A 74 12.28 -18.80 -3.42
N VAL A 75 11.29 -18.02 -3.87
CA VAL A 75 11.35 -17.32 -5.18
C VAL A 75 12.50 -16.30 -5.18
N PHE A 76 12.76 -15.65 -4.05
CA PHE A 76 13.80 -14.63 -3.91
C PHE A 76 15.15 -15.19 -3.45
N GLN A 77 15.30 -16.52 -3.35
CA GLN A 77 16.47 -17.12 -2.71
C GLN A 77 17.80 -16.70 -3.37
N ASP A 78 17.80 -16.48 -4.68
CA ASP A 78 18.96 -16.09 -5.49
C ASP A 78 19.03 -14.57 -5.76
N VAL A 79 18.22 -13.77 -5.07
CA VAL A 79 18.26 -12.30 -5.18
C VAL A 79 19.54 -11.78 -4.52
N THR A 80 20.21 -10.90 -5.25
CA THR A 80 21.37 -10.13 -4.82
C THR A 80 21.06 -8.64 -4.95
N GLU A 81 21.92 -7.79 -4.41
CA GLU A 81 21.71 -6.34 -4.45
C GLU A 81 21.53 -5.81 -5.88
N ASN A 82 22.29 -6.37 -6.83
CA ASN A 82 22.25 -5.95 -8.23
C ASN A 82 21.11 -6.59 -9.03
N THR A 83 20.48 -7.66 -8.51
CA THR A 83 19.45 -8.42 -9.23
C THR A 83 18.03 -8.20 -8.70
N ALA A 84 17.86 -7.52 -7.56
CA ALA A 84 16.55 -7.31 -6.93
C ALA A 84 15.56 -6.55 -7.82
N CYS A 85 15.93 -5.36 -8.33
CA CYS A 85 15.10 -4.61 -9.27
C CYS A 85 14.77 -5.40 -10.55
N PRO A 86 15.76 -5.90 -11.33
CA PRO A 86 15.44 -6.57 -12.59
C PRO A 86 14.63 -7.85 -12.39
N MET A 87 14.88 -8.62 -11.32
CA MET A 87 14.05 -9.78 -11.01
C MET A 87 12.61 -9.38 -10.67
N LEU A 88 12.41 -8.35 -9.86
CA LEU A 88 11.08 -7.84 -9.53
C LEU A 88 10.33 -7.42 -10.80
N MET A 89 10.97 -6.63 -11.69
CA MET A 89 10.35 -6.20 -12.94
C MET A 89 9.98 -7.38 -13.83
N SER A 90 10.85 -8.39 -13.95
CA SER A 90 10.57 -9.61 -14.71
C SER A 90 9.33 -10.35 -14.18
N ILE A 91 9.19 -10.49 -12.86
CA ILE A 91 8.03 -11.15 -12.26
C ILE A 91 6.74 -10.34 -12.55
N LEU A 92 6.82 -9.02 -12.45
CA LEU A 92 5.69 -8.12 -12.69
C LEU A 92 5.19 -8.18 -14.13
N ASP A 93 6.11 -8.10 -15.09
CA ASP A 93 5.81 -8.19 -16.52
C ASP A 93 5.19 -9.55 -16.88
N GLU A 94 5.72 -10.65 -16.32
CA GLU A 94 5.23 -12.00 -16.63
C GLU A 94 3.84 -12.30 -16.03
N HIS A 95 3.61 -11.91 -14.77
CA HIS A 95 2.44 -12.37 -14.01
C HIS A 95 1.28 -11.38 -14.00
N PHE A 96 1.57 -10.08 -14.05
CA PHE A 96 0.55 -9.04 -13.87
C PHE A 96 0.24 -8.31 -15.17
N PHE A 97 1.20 -8.25 -16.11
CA PHE A 97 1.04 -7.55 -17.37
C PHE A 97 1.56 -8.36 -18.58
N PRO A 98 1.15 -9.63 -18.74
CA PRO A 98 1.66 -10.46 -19.82
C PRO A 98 1.33 -9.83 -21.19
N PRO A 99 2.29 -9.81 -22.13
CA PRO A 99 2.05 -9.29 -23.47
C PRO A 99 0.97 -10.13 -24.16
N VAL A 100 -0.17 -9.51 -24.46
CA VAL A 100 -1.29 -10.18 -25.13
C VAL A 100 -0.99 -10.24 -26.64
N PRO A 101 -0.96 -11.44 -27.26
CA PRO A 101 -0.86 -11.55 -28.71
C PRO A 101 -2.10 -10.88 -29.35
N GLY A 102 -1.88 -9.88 -30.20
CA GLY A 102 -2.96 -9.14 -30.87
C GLY A 102 -3.27 -7.74 -30.32
N GLY A 103 -2.44 -7.19 -29.42
CA GLY A 103 -2.44 -5.76 -29.08
C GLY A 103 -3.60 -5.27 -28.20
N ARG A 104 -4.52 -6.15 -27.80
CA ARG A 104 -5.61 -5.80 -26.88
C ARG A 104 -5.09 -5.85 -25.44
N ARG A 105 -4.73 -4.70 -24.85
CA ARG A 105 -4.40 -4.61 -23.42
C ARG A 105 -5.60 -5.08 -22.58
N ARG A 106 -5.35 -5.96 -21.62
CA ARG A 106 -6.35 -6.33 -20.60
C ARG A 106 -6.71 -5.10 -19.78
N ASP A 107 -7.96 -4.99 -19.35
CA ASP A 107 -8.36 -3.95 -18.40
C ASP A 107 -7.49 -4.05 -17.13
N LEU A 108 -6.88 -2.92 -16.77
CA LEU A 108 -6.09 -2.81 -15.55
C LEU A 108 -6.99 -3.06 -14.33
N ALA A 109 -6.74 -4.18 -13.63
CA ALA A 109 -7.39 -4.46 -12.36
C ALA A 109 -6.64 -3.78 -11.20
N TRP A 110 -7.36 -3.06 -10.33
CA TRP A 110 -6.77 -2.45 -9.14
C TRP A 110 -6.07 -3.46 -8.22
N SER A 111 -6.51 -4.73 -8.19
CA SER A 111 -5.84 -5.81 -7.45
C SER A 111 -4.45 -6.15 -8.01
N ALA A 112 -4.23 -5.98 -9.31
CA ALA A 112 -2.91 -6.13 -9.92
C ALA A 112 -1.98 -4.99 -9.48
N VAL A 113 -2.50 -3.76 -9.44
CA VAL A 113 -1.78 -2.59 -8.92
C VAL A 113 -1.39 -2.80 -7.45
N LEU A 114 -2.33 -3.25 -6.60
CA LEU A 114 -2.03 -3.60 -5.21
C LEU A 114 -0.90 -4.64 -5.11
N SER A 115 -0.97 -5.68 -5.95
CA SER A 115 -0.01 -6.79 -5.93
C SER A 115 1.39 -6.34 -6.33
N VAL A 116 1.54 -5.34 -7.22
CA VAL A 116 2.84 -4.75 -7.57
C VAL A 116 3.54 -4.19 -6.33
N TYR A 117 2.83 -3.37 -5.56
CA TYR A 117 3.37 -2.75 -4.35
C TYR A 117 3.61 -3.76 -3.22
N VAL A 118 2.66 -4.67 -2.99
CA VAL A 118 2.81 -5.73 -1.97
C VAL A 118 4.03 -6.58 -2.28
N LEU A 119 4.20 -6.97 -3.54
CA LEU A 119 5.34 -7.75 -3.98
C LEU A 119 6.66 -7.01 -3.78
N ALA A 120 6.72 -5.74 -4.17
CA ALA A 120 7.88 -4.89 -3.91
C ALA A 120 8.23 -4.82 -2.41
N GLY A 121 7.21 -4.70 -1.55
CA GLY A 121 7.38 -4.72 -0.10
C GLY A 121 7.95 -6.03 0.42
N GLN A 122 7.49 -7.18 -0.09
CA GLN A 122 8.04 -8.49 0.28
C GLN A 122 9.50 -8.67 -0.19
N MET A 123 9.83 -8.18 -1.39
CA MET A 123 11.21 -8.16 -1.89
C MET A 123 12.10 -7.28 -0.99
N ALA A 124 11.61 -6.10 -0.59
CA ALA A 124 12.32 -5.19 0.30
C ALA A 124 12.59 -5.81 1.67
N LEU A 125 11.59 -6.46 2.27
CA LEU A 125 11.75 -7.21 3.52
C LEU A 125 12.79 -8.32 3.39
N HIS A 126 12.73 -9.11 2.32
CA HIS A 126 13.71 -10.16 2.05
C HIS A 126 15.14 -9.62 1.94
N CYS A 127 15.31 -8.47 1.27
CA CYS A 127 16.61 -7.81 1.16
C CYS A 127 17.09 -7.30 2.52
N GLN A 128 16.21 -6.67 3.31
CA GLN A 128 16.52 -6.17 4.64
C GLN A 128 16.95 -7.29 5.59
N GLU A 129 16.23 -8.41 5.63
CA GLU A 129 16.54 -9.58 6.46
C GLU A 129 17.91 -10.20 6.13
N ARG A 130 18.38 -10.06 4.88
CA ARG A 130 19.70 -10.50 4.43
C ARG A 130 20.80 -9.44 4.53
N GLY A 131 20.50 -8.26 5.12
CA GLY A 131 21.45 -7.17 5.28
C GLY A 131 21.69 -6.33 4.02
N MET A 132 20.91 -6.52 2.96
CA MET A 132 21.02 -5.82 1.68
C MET A 132 20.31 -4.46 1.70
N LEU A 133 20.66 -3.60 2.66
CA LEU A 133 19.97 -2.32 2.90
C LEU A 133 20.15 -1.30 1.76
N ALA A 134 21.26 -1.39 1.02
CA ALA A 134 21.56 -0.49 -0.10
C ALA A 134 20.55 -0.60 -1.26
N VAL A 135 19.81 -1.71 -1.31
CA VAL A 135 18.81 -2.00 -2.33
C VAL A 135 17.50 -1.26 -2.11
N LEU A 136 17.16 -0.90 -0.86
CA LEU A 136 15.86 -0.33 -0.52
C LEU A 136 15.56 0.97 -1.28
N PRO A 137 16.48 1.95 -1.37
CA PRO A 137 16.25 3.14 -2.18
C PRO A 137 16.05 2.83 -3.66
N GLN A 138 16.81 1.87 -4.20
CA GLN A 138 16.72 1.46 -5.60
C GLN A 138 15.35 0.83 -5.89
N LEU A 139 14.86 -0.07 -5.02
CA LEU A 139 13.53 -0.68 -5.17
C LEU A 139 12.41 0.36 -5.21
N LYS A 140 12.49 1.40 -4.36
CA LYS A 140 11.49 2.48 -4.35
C LYS A 140 11.43 3.21 -5.69
N GLU A 141 12.58 3.52 -6.28
CA GLU A 141 12.66 4.16 -7.59
C GLU A 141 12.24 3.23 -8.73
N CYS A 142 12.75 1.99 -8.76
CA CYS A 142 12.43 1.01 -9.78
C CYS A 142 10.91 0.75 -9.85
N VAL A 143 10.26 0.63 -8.69
CA VAL A 143 8.81 0.40 -8.58
C VAL A 143 8.03 1.64 -8.99
N GLY A 144 8.43 2.83 -8.52
CA GLY A 144 7.81 4.09 -8.94
C GLY A 144 7.87 4.28 -10.46
N ALA A 145 9.04 4.05 -11.06
CA ALA A 145 9.26 4.16 -12.50
C ALA A 145 8.47 3.10 -13.29
N TYR A 146 8.33 1.89 -12.76
CA TYR A 146 7.50 0.85 -13.36
C TYR A 146 6.03 1.25 -13.38
N VAL A 147 5.50 1.75 -12.26
CA VAL A 147 4.11 2.18 -12.15
C VAL A 147 3.85 3.39 -13.05
N ASP A 148 4.77 4.35 -13.11
CA ASP A 148 4.71 5.45 -14.07
C ASP A 148 4.60 4.94 -15.51
N ARG A 149 5.48 4.03 -15.92
CA ARG A 149 5.49 3.53 -17.30
C ARG A 149 4.28 2.67 -17.66
N VAL A 150 3.80 1.84 -16.74
CA VAL A 150 2.83 0.76 -17.05
C VAL A 150 1.42 1.12 -16.62
N ILE A 151 1.26 1.75 -15.44
CA ILE A 151 -0.03 1.94 -14.78
C ILE A 151 -0.54 3.37 -14.97
N CYS A 152 0.30 4.39 -14.81
CA CYS A 152 -0.13 5.79 -14.93
C CYS A 152 -0.85 6.11 -16.26
N PRO A 153 -0.41 5.62 -17.43
CA PRO A 153 -1.13 5.79 -18.69
C PRO A 153 -2.55 5.21 -18.67
N GLU A 154 -2.75 4.05 -18.02
CA GLU A 154 -4.03 3.34 -17.99
C GLU A 154 -5.05 3.98 -17.04
N ILE A 155 -4.58 4.57 -15.94
CA ILE A 155 -5.45 5.17 -14.93
C ILE A 155 -5.73 6.65 -15.19
N ARG A 156 -4.95 7.31 -16.04
CA ARG A 156 -5.10 8.74 -16.35
C ARG A 156 -6.51 9.06 -16.84
N ASP A 157 -7.04 8.23 -17.72
CA ASP A 157 -8.39 8.40 -18.27
C ASP A 157 -9.50 7.81 -17.36
N ARG A 158 -9.11 7.16 -16.24
CA ARG A 158 -10.03 6.51 -15.28
C ARG A 158 -10.18 7.29 -13.97
N GLY A 159 -9.84 8.57 -13.96
CA GLY A 159 -9.92 9.42 -12.76
C GLY A 159 -8.74 9.24 -11.79
N GLY A 160 -7.63 8.67 -12.26
CA GLY A 160 -6.40 8.51 -11.51
C GLY A 160 -6.52 7.53 -10.34
N TRP A 161 -5.82 7.83 -9.24
CA TRP A 161 -5.75 6.98 -8.05
C TRP A 161 -7.04 6.92 -7.22
N THR A 162 -8.06 7.72 -7.56
CA THR A 162 -9.34 7.76 -6.81
C THR A 162 -10.05 6.40 -6.82
N GLY A 163 -9.98 5.66 -7.94
CA GLY A 163 -10.54 4.30 -8.03
C GLY A 163 -9.84 3.30 -7.10
N PHE A 164 -8.53 3.45 -6.92
CA PHE A 164 -7.76 2.63 -5.98
C PHE A 164 -8.20 2.90 -4.54
N VAL A 165 -8.29 4.17 -4.14
CA VAL A 165 -8.76 4.57 -2.80
C VAL A 165 -10.19 4.11 -2.56
N SER A 166 -11.09 4.27 -3.53
CA SER A 166 -12.48 3.81 -3.39
C SER A 166 -12.57 2.29 -3.18
N ARG A 167 -11.62 1.53 -3.74
CA ARG A 167 -11.64 0.06 -3.70
C ARG A 167 -10.96 -0.53 -2.46
N PHE A 168 -9.91 0.12 -1.97
CA PHE A 168 -8.99 -0.42 -0.96
C PHE A 168 -8.81 0.46 0.27
N GLY A 169 -9.25 1.71 0.21
CA GLY A 169 -9.28 2.59 1.37
C GLY A 169 -10.07 1.95 2.50
N GLU A 170 -9.60 2.16 3.72
CA GLU A 170 -10.32 1.76 4.92
C GLU A 170 -11.71 2.39 4.86
N LYS A 171 -12.73 1.56 4.66
CA LYS A 171 -14.10 2.02 4.74
C LYS A 171 -14.29 2.40 6.19
N GLN A 172 -14.46 3.69 6.47
CA GLN A 172 -14.80 4.16 7.80
C GLN A 172 -15.87 3.22 8.35
N ASP A 173 -15.56 2.58 9.48
CA ASP A 173 -16.37 1.55 10.10
C ASP A 173 -17.69 2.19 10.54
N LEU A 174 -18.60 2.34 9.57
CA LEU A 174 -19.91 2.92 9.75
C LEU A 174 -20.66 2.08 10.77
N GLU A 175 -20.43 0.76 10.77
CA GLU A 175 -20.92 -0.14 11.82
C GLU A 175 -20.30 0.15 13.19
N GLY A 176 -19.01 0.41 13.27
CA GLY A 176 -18.34 0.80 14.53
C GLY A 176 -18.82 2.13 15.09
N GLN A 177 -19.04 3.12 14.23
CA GLN A 177 -19.65 4.41 14.60
C GLN A 177 -21.10 4.23 15.06
N LEU A 178 -21.90 3.43 14.33
CA LEU A 178 -23.28 3.11 14.70
C LEU A 178 -23.36 2.32 16.00
N LYS A 179 -22.46 1.34 16.22
CA LYS A 179 -22.37 0.57 17.47
C LYS A 179 -22.01 1.47 18.64
N LYS A 180 -21.03 2.37 18.48
CA LYS A 180 -20.68 3.37 19.51
C LYS A 180 -21.84 4.31 19.81
N ALA A 181 -22.50 4.86 18.78
CA ALA A 181 -23.66 5.73 18.96
C ALA A 181 -24.84 5.02 19.65
N CYS A 182 -25.09 3.76 19.29
CA CYS A 182 -26.11 2.92 19.93
C CYS A 182 -25.76 2.64 21.41
N TRP A 183 -24.49 2.35 21.72
CA TRP A 183 -24.05 2.18 23.10
C TRP A 183 -24.21 3.45 23.95
N TRP A 184 -23.84 4.62 23.41
CA TRP A 184 -23.99 5.90 24.12
C TRP A 184 -25.46 6.25 24.37
N THR A 185 -26.34 5.99 23.40
CA THR A 185 -27.79 6.24 23.57
C THR A 185 -28.42 5.30 24.60
N LEU A 186 -28.06 4.00 24.58
CA LEU A 186 -28.52 3.05 25.59
C LEU A 186 -28.06 3.42 27.01
N LEU A 187 -26.80 3.85 27.17
CA LEU A 187 -26.27 4.33 28.45
C LEU A 187 -27.02 5.56 28.96
N ALA A 188 -27.27 6.55 28.09
CA ALA A 188 -28.01 7.75 28.45
C ALA A 188 -29.44 7.43 28.91
N LEU A 189 -30.12 6.52 28.20
CA LEU A 189 -31.47 6.06 28.58
C LEU A 189 -31.46 5.33 29.92
N ALA A 190 -30.50 4.44 30.16
CA ALA A 190 -30.38 3.73 31.43
C ALA A 190 -30.16 4.70 32.61
N ILE A 191 -29.27 5.68 32.44
CA ILE A 191 -29.01 6.71 33.45
C ILE A 191 -30.28 7.52 33.73
N SER A 192 -31.00 7.93 32.68
CA SER A 192 -32.24 8.69 32.78
C SER A 192 -33.33 7.92 33.53
N ILE A 193 -33.49 6.62 33.23
CA ILE A 193 -34.44 5.75 33.92
C ILE A 193 -34.05 5.61 35.41
N ILE A 194 -32.78 5.38 35.71
CA ILE A 194 -32.29 5.26 37.09
C ILE A 194 -32.52 6.56 37.86
N THR A 195 -32.20 7.72 37.27
CA THR A 195 -32.43 9.02 37.93
C THR A 195 -33.92 9.26 38.19
N TYR A 196 -34.78 8.94 37.22
CA TYR A 196 -36.23 9.04 37.40
C TYR A 196 -36.73 8.16 38.57
N PHE A 197 -36.28 6.91 38.64
CA PHE A 197 -36.64 6.00 39.74
C PHE A 197 -36.15 6.49 41.10
N LEU A 198 -34.95 7.06 41.18
CA LEU A 198 -34.40 7.62 42.42
C LEU A 198 -35.21 8.83 42.89
N ILE A 199 -35.54 9.76 41.99
CA ILE A 199 -36.35 10.95 42.31
C ILE A 199 -37.75 10.53 42.77
N LYS A 200 -38.39 9.61 42.03
CA LYS A 200 -39.72 9.11 42.37
C LYS A 200 -39.76 8.35 43.70
N ARG A 201 -38.66 7.71 44.11
CA ARG A 201 -38.57 7.01 45.41
C ARG A 201 -38.33 7.96 46.58
N MET A 202 -37.79 9.16 46.32
CA MET A 202 -37.53 10.18 47.35
C MET A 202 -38.70 11.15 47.57
N THR A 203 -39.71 11.14 46.69
CA THR A 203 -40.93 11.97 46.78
C THR A 203 -42.09 11.12 47.30
#